data_AF-A0A420J5V3-F1
#
_entry.id   AF-A0A420J5V3-F1
#
_cell.length_a   1.000
_cell.length_b   1.000
_cell.length_c   1.000
_cell.angle_alpha   90.00
_cell.angle_beta   90.00
_cell.angle_gamma   90.00
#
_symmetry.space_group_name_H-M   'P 1'
#
loop_
_entity.id
_entity.type
_entity.pdbx_description
1 polymer ?
#
loop_
_entity_poly.entity_id
_entity_poly.type
_entity_poly.pdbx_seq_one_letter_code
_entity_poly.pdbx_strand_id
1 'polypeptide(L)'
;MGANLSSNIVVDTSADVISPGDLRSDITLLFITAGALYAIGMILGTTQLIDHWRGPNGERQIDFSVVLMAILLSSAWPVILFYVWFLVP
;
A
#
# COMPACT_ATOMS: atom_id res chain seq x y z
N MET A 1 44.46 10.26 7.29
CA MET A 1 45.62 10.58 8.15
C MET A 1 45.11 10.73 9.57
N GLY A 2 45.68 9.98 10.53
CA GLY A 2 45.64 10.29 11.97
C GLY A 2 44.36 9.95 12.73
N ALA A 3 44.20 8.68 13.11
CA ALA A 3 43.25 8.26 14.13
C ALA A 3 43.61 8.90 15.49
N ASN A 4 42.67 9.63 16.10
CA ASN A 4 42.78 10.04 17.49
C ASN A 4 42.22 8.92 18.39
N LEU A 5 43.06 7.90 18.64
CA LEU A 5 42.76 6.71 19.44
C LEU A 5 42.99 6.91 20.96
N SER A 6 43.03 8.14 21.46
CA SER A 6 43.38 8.46 22.86
C SER A 6 42.30 9.26 23.61
N SER A 7 41.07 9.30 23.08
CA SER A 7 39.96 9.91 23.82
C SER A 7 39.26 8.85 24.69
N ASN A 8 39.31 9.00 26.01
CA ASN A 8 38.51 8.22 26.96
C ASN A 8 37.01 8.60 26.95
N ILE A 9 36.62 9.49 26.04
CA ILE A 9 35.23 9.88 25.86
C ILE A 9 34.63 8.81 24.95
N VAL A 10 33.93 7.85 25.56
CA VAL A 10 32.95 7.04 24.82
C VAL A 10 31.92 8.04 24.30
N VAL A 11 32.08 8.47 23.05
CA VAL A 11 31.03 9.22 22.36
C VAL A 11 29.94 8.20 22.15
N ASP A 12 28.94 8.28 23.02
CA ASP A 12 27.81 7.37 23.03
C ASP A 12 27.01 7.56 21.73
N THR A 13 27.30 6.75 20.73
CA THR A 13 26.50 6.66 19.49
C THR A 13 25.23 5.84 19.71
N SER A 14 24.96 5.36 20.93
CA SER A 14 23.72 4.66 21.29
C SER A 14 22.62 5.60 21.81
N ALA A 15 22.91 6.90 21.92
CA ALA A 15 21.88 7.93 21.95
C ALA A 15 21.18 7.92 20.57
N ASP A 16 20.16 7.07 20.48
CA ASP A 16 19.26 6.81 19.36
C ASP A 16 18.46 8.08 18.99
N VAL A 17 19.18 9.10 18.53
CA VAL A 17 18.61 10.34 18.01
C VAL A 17 18.61 10.18 16.51
N ILE A 18 17.47 9.72 15.98
CA ILE A 18 17.20 9.67 14.54
C ILE A 18 17.60 11.02 13.94
N SER A 19 18.54 11.00 13.00
CA SER A 19 18.95 12.25 12.35
C SER A 19 17.74 12.84 11.62
N PRO A 20 17.58 14.18 11.55
CA PRO A 20 16.45 14.78 10.85
C PRO A 20 16.35 14.36 9.36
N GLY A 21 17.46 13.92 8.77
CA GLY A 21 17.49 13.31 7.43
C GLY A 21 16.91 11.90 7.42
N ASP A 22 17.31 11.06 8.37
CA ASP A 22 16.82 9.67 8.48
C ASP A 22 15.32 9.64 8.78
N LEU A 23 14.81 10.55 9.64
CA LEU A 23 13.37 10.65 9.93
C LEU A 23 12.55 10.92 8.67
N ARG A 24 13.03 11.80 7.77
CA ARG A 24 12.35 12.10 6.51
C ARG A 24 12.38 10.92 5.56
N SER A 25 13.50 10.20 5.52
CA SER A 25 13.64 8.99 4.71
C SER A 25 12.66 7.91 5.18
N ASP A 26 12.58 7.66 6.48
CA ASP A 26 11.68 6.67 7.07
C ASP A 26 10.20 7.00 6.81
N ILE A 27 9.81 8.25 6.97
CA ILE A 27 8.44 8.70 6.65
C ILE A 27 8.14 8.50 5.16
N THR A 28 9.09 8.83 4.29
CA THR A 28 8.92 8.66 2.83
C THR A 28 8.79 7.19 2.47
N LEU A 29 9.64 6.33 3.04
CA LEU A 29 9.58 4.88 2.89
C LEU A 29 8.21 4.36 3.32
N LEU A 30 7.73 4.77 4.50
CA LEU A 30 6.44 4.38 5.04
C LEU A 30 5.30 4.72 4.07
N PHE A 31 5.26 5.93 3.53
CA PHE A 31 4.21 6.33 2.59
C PHE A 31 4.29 5.60 1.25
N ILE A 32 5.49 5.38 0.72
CA ILE A 32 5.67 4.63 -0.53
C ILE A 32 5.21 3.18 -0.34
N THR A 33 5.64 2.53 0.74
CA THR A 33 5.27 1.14 1.03
C THR A 33 3.77 1.02 1.32
N ALA A 34 3.20 1.91 2.14
CA ALA A 34 1.77 1.92 2.42
C ALA A 34 0.94 2.22 1.16
N GLY A 35 1.39 3.14 0.32
CA GLY A 35 0.76 3.46 -0.97
C GLY A 35 0.81 2.27 -1.94
N ALA A 36 1.92 1.54 -1.99
CA ALA A 36 2.04 0.33 -2.81
C ALA A 36 1.07 -0.77 -2.33
N LEU A 37 1.01 -1.02 -1.03
CA LEU A 37 0.07 -1.99 -0.44
C LEU A 37 -1.39 -1.60 -0.72
N TYR A 38 -1.70 -0.31 -0.60
CA TYR A 38 -3.01 0.21 -0.92
C TYR A 38 -3.36 0.01 -2.41
N ALA A 39 -2.44 0.30 -3.32
CA ALA A 39 -2.64 0.10 -4.76
C ALA A 39 -2.83 -1.39 -5.13
N ILE A 40 -2.13 -2.31 -4.45
CA ILE A 40 -2.35 -3.74 -4.63
C ILE A 40 -3.78 -4.11 -4.23
N GLY A 41 -4.26 -3.62 -3.08
CA GLY A 41 -5.64 -3.80 -2.62
C GLY A 41 -6.68 -3.25 -3.62
N MET A 42 -6.43 -2.06 -4.16
CA MET A 42 -7.25 -1.44 -5.21
C MET A 42 -7.38 -2.32 -6.44
N ILE A 43 -6.27 -2.87 -6.93
CA ILE A 43 -6.26 -3.72 -8.13
C ILE A 43 -7.08 -4.99 -7.86
N LEU A 44 -6.84 -5.63 -6.72
CA LEU A 44 -7.53 -6.85 -6.32
C LEU A 44 -9.04 -6.64 -6.16
N GLY A 45 -9.44 -5.55 -5.50
CA GLY A 45 -10.85 -5.16 -5.39
C GLY A 45 -11.49 -4.88 -6.75
N THR A 46 -10.75 -4.24 -7.67
CA THR A 46 -11.25 -3.93 -9.02
C THR A 46 -11.51 -5.22 -9.80
N THR A 47 -10.57 -6.17 -9.82
CA THR A 47 -10.72 -7.43 -10.57
C THR A 47 -11.87 -8.27 -10.03
N GLN A 48 -11.98 -8.39 -8.70
CA GLN A 48 -13.05 -9.16 -8.06
C GLN A 48 -14.44 -8.55 -8.32
N LEU A 49 -14.54 -7.22 -8.29
CA LEU A 49 -15.80 -6.52 -8.56
C LEU A 49 -16.23 -6.68 -10.03
N ILE A 50 -15.26 -6.58 -10.95
CA ILE A 50 -15.47 -6.80 -12.39
C ILE A 50 -15.94 -8.22 -12.66
N ASP A 51 -15.29 -9.23 -12.06
CA ASP A 51 -15.69 -10.63 -12.20
C ASP A 51 -17.09 -10.88 -11.65
N HIS A 52 -17.41 -10.28 -10.49
CA HIS A 52 -18.74 -10.33 -9.90
C HIS A 52 -19.81 -9.72 -10.83
N TRP A 53 -19.53 -8.58 -11.46
CA TRP A 53 -20.45 -7.94 -12.39
C TRP A 53 -20.59 -8.66 -13.74
N ARG A 54 -19.56 -9.38 -14.18
CA ARG A 54 -19.59 -10.18 -15.42
C ARG A 54 -20.54 -11.38 -15.31
N GLY A 55 -20.75 -11.86 -14.09
CA GLY A 55 -21.53 -13.07 -13.80
C GLY A 55 -20.77 -14.38 -14.11
N PRO A 56 -21.31 -15.53 -13.70
CA PRO A 56 -20.60 -16.82 -13.69
C PRO A 56 -20.08 -17.26 -15.06
N ASN A 57 -20.81 -16.93 -16.12
CA ASN A 57 -20.52 -17.33 -17.49
C ASN A 57 -20.06 -16.16 -18.39
N GLY A 58 -19.82 -14.98 -17.81
CA GLY A 58 -19.43 -13.80 -18.57
C GLY A 58 -20.55 -13.18 -19.42
N GLU A 59 -21.77 -13.18 -18.89
CA GLU A 59 -22.99 -12.80 -19.61
C GLU A 59 -23.07 -11.30 -19.93
N ARG A 60 -22.35 -10.46 -19.17
CA ARG A 60 -22.30 -9.01 -19.37
C ARG A 60 -21.00 -8.58 -20.03
N GLN A 61 -21.12 -7.76 -21.08
CA GLN A 61 -19.99 -7.09 -21.70
C GLN A 61 -19.43 -6.04 -20.74
N ILE A 62 -18.10 -6.02 -20.60
CA ILE A 62 -17.39 -5.07 -19.75
C ILE A 62 -16.82 -3.97 -20.62
N ASP A 63 -17.44 -2.80 -20.53
CA ASP A 63 -17.00 -1.59 -21.22
C ASP A 63 -15.99 -0.81 -20.37
N PHE A 64 -15.27 0.11 -21.02
CA PHE A 64 -14.30 0.98 -20.35
C PHE A 64 -14.92 1.79 -19.20
N SER A 65 -16.18 2.20 -19.33
CA SER A 65 -16.93 2.90 -18.28
C SER A 65 -17.10 2.04 -17.02
N VAL A 66 -17.35 0.74 -17.19
CA VAL A 66 -17.50 -0.23 -16.09
C VAL A 66 -16.17 -0.40 -15.35
N VAL A 67 -15.07 -0.47 -16.08
CA VAL A 67 -13.72 -0.55 -15.49
C VAL A 67 -13.40 0.70 -14.68
N LEU A 68 -13.70 1.90 -15.22
CA LEU A 68 -13.52 3.15 -14.48
C LEU A 68 -14.35 3.20 -13.20
N MET A 69 -15.60 2.74 -13.27
CA MET A 69 -16.46 2.70 -12.08
C MET A 69 -15.92 1.71 -11.04
N ALA A 70 -15.45 0.54 -11.49
CA ALA A 70 -14.86 -0.46 -10.60
C ALA A 70 -13.61 0.06 -9.89
N ILE A 71 -12.73 0.80 -10.59
CA ILE A 71 -11.55 1.44 -10.00
C ILE A 71 -11.96 2.47 -8.96
N LEU A 72 -12.96 3.32 -9.26
CA LEU A 72 -13.44 4.34 -8.33
C LEU A 72 -14.04 3.72 -7.07
N LEU A 73 -14.88 2.69 -7.22
CA LEU A 73 -15.41 1.95 -6.08
C LEU A 73 -14.28 1.29 -5.28
N SER A 74 -13.30 0.68 -5.95
CA SER A 74 -12.18 -0.02 -5.31
C SER A 74 -11.32 0.86 -4.41
N SER A 75 -11.48 2.20 -4.43
CA SER A 75 -10.95 3.11 -3.39
C SER A 75 -11.27 2.63 -1.97
N ALA A 76 -12.43 2.02 -1.76
CA ALA A 76 -12.80 1.37 -0.51
C ALA A 76 -12.57 -0.16 -0.54
N TRP A 77 -11.42 -0.62 -1.07
CA TRP A 77 -11.15 -2.04 -1.29
C TRP A 77 -11.39 -2.96 -0.07
N PRO A 78 -11.12 -2.59 1.20
CA PRO A 78 -11.39 -3.50 2.32
C PRO A 78 -12.90 -3.80 2.46
N VAL A 79 -13.74 -2.80 2.20
CA VAL A 79 -15.20 -2.92 2.26
C VAL A 79 -15.72 -3.74 1.08
N ILE A 80 -15.16 -3.53 -0.11
CA ILE A 80 -15.56 -4.26 -1.32
C ILE A 80 -15.15 -5.72 -1.26
N LEU A 81 -13.91 -6.01 -0.88
CA LEU A 81 -13.47 -7.40 -0.71
C LEU A 81 -14.31 -8.09 0.36
N PHE A 82 -14.65 -7.39 1.44
CA PHE A 82 -15.56 -7.93 2.44
C PHE A 82 -16.95 -8.25 1.85
N TYR A 83 -17.50 -7.34 1.05
CA TYR A 83 -18.78 -7.54 0.37
C TYR A 83 -18.74 -8.73 -0.59
N VAL A 84 -17.75 -8.80 -1.48
CA VAL A 84 -17.65 -9.85 -2.50
C VAL A 84 -17.39 -11.22 -1.87
N TRP A 85 -16.55 -11.30 -0.83
CA TRP A 85 -16.18 -12.60 -0.26
C TRP A 85 -17.15 -13.14 0.78
N PHE A 86 -17.82 -12.27 1.55
CA PHE A 86 -18.63 -12.70 2.69
C PHE A 86 -20.12 -12.46 2.52
N LEU A 87 -20.54 -11.43 1.79
CA LEU A 87 -21.96 -11.08 1.67
C LEU A 87 -22.60 -11.66 0.40
N VAL A 88 -21.85 -11.76 -0.69
CA VAL A 88 -22.36 -12.27 -1.97
C VAL A 88 -21.38 -13.28 -2.60
N PRO A 89 -21.29 -14.50 -2.02
CA PRO A 89 -20.43 -15.57 -2.53
C PRO A 89 -20.93 -16.17 -3.85
#